data_AF-A0A1G9X4K9-F1
#
_entry.id   AF-A0A1G9X4K9-F1
#
_cell.length_a   1.000
_cell.length_b   1.000
_cell.length_c   1.000
_cell.angle_alpha   90.00
_cell.angle_beta   90.00
_cell.angle_gamma   90.00
#
_symmetry.space_group_name_H-M   'P 1'
#
loop_
_entity.id
_entity.type
_entity.pdbx_description
1 polymer ?
#
loop_
_entity_poly.entity_id
_entity_poly.type
_entity_poly.pdbx_seq_one_letter_code
_entity_poly.pdbx_strand_id
1 'polypeptide(L)'
;MGFRQTGLGALAALGLAVQVAACGSLPRAPYTAEQASLASIPGIPGARVYADASVDTIAELAANPQRRAKGFTYLALSGGGGDGAYGAGILNGWTASGQRPEFTLVSGVSTGALIAPFAFLGSAYDPYLTEFYTSGVAGELVASPNLANVLFGSGLFGDGRLRNLIDRYVTPDLIRAVAEEHAKGRRLMVVTTNLDSQRAVIWNMGAIAASGVPNARELFRDVLAASASIPAVFPPQFIDVSAGDARFQEMHVDGSVVTPVFTLPQTLLLRDGRIRTGGKAEIYVVINGRLEPDFEVTKDNTLSIVERSFTTASRARSRATLTATYALAHGNGIGFNLTYIDEEAPKVPASKGFDTTYMRALYAEGLEKGRTGAFWRHTVPAAPTVKAVAGAVAN
;
A
#
# COMPACT_ATOMS: atom_id res chain seq x y z
N MET A 1 22.16 64.15 -22.41
CA MET A 1 22.52 63.27 -21.28
C MET A 1 21.27 62.55 -20.83
N GLY A 2 21.07 61.29 -21.22
CA GLY A 2 19.81 60.56 -20.97
C GLY A 2 20.02 59.05 -20.98
N PHE A 3 20.98 58.58 -20.19
CA PHE A 3 21.21 57.15 -19.94
C PHE A 3 21.48 57.00 -18.46
N ARG A 4 20.44 56.77 -17.64
CA ARG A 4 20.57 56.34 -16.22
C ARG A 4 19.21 56.06 -15.55
N GLN A 5 18.30 55.30 -16.18
CA GLN A 5 17.10 54.82 -15.48
C GLN A 5 16.73 53.36 -15.73
N THR A 6 17.35 52.67 -16.69
CA THR A 6 17.06 51.26 -17.00
C THR A 6 17.78 50.23 -16.11
N GLY A 7 18.80 50.64 -15.36
CA GLY A 7 19.59 49.73 -14.51
C GLY A 7 18.97 49.40 -13.15
N LEU A 8 18.19 50.33 -12.56
CA LEU A 8 17.66 50.15 -11.20
C LEU A 8 16.46 49.18 -11.17
N GLY A 9 15.61 49.18 -12.21
CA GLY A 9 14.47 48.28 -12.31
C GLY A 9 14.87 46.81 -12.54
N ALA A 10 15.93 46.58 -13.31
CA ALA A 10 16.45 45.23 -13.56
C ALA A 10 17.13 44.61 -12.32
N LEU A 11 17.82 45.43 -11.51
CA LEU A 11 18.43 44.98 -10.25
C LEU A 11 17.39 44.73 -9.15
N ALA A 12 16.31 45.51 -9.10
CA ALA A 12 15.19 45.28 -8.19
C ALA A 12 14.40 44.01 -8.56
N ALA A 13 14.21 43.73 -9.86
CA ALA A 13 13.57 42.51 -10.34
C ALA A 13 14.43 41.25 -10.10
N LEU A 14 15.76 41.33 -10.23
CA LEU A 14 16.66 40.24 -9.85
C LEU A 14 16.69 40.02 -8.33
N GLY A 15 16.69 41.09 -7.53
CA GLY A 15 16.65 41.00 -6.07
C GLY A 15 15.37 40.34 -5.55
N LEU A 16 14.21 40.62 -6.17
CA LEU A 16 12.96 39.96 -5.83
C LEU A 16 12.95 38.48 -6.27
N ALA A 17 13.50 38.15 -7.45
CA ALA A 17 13.58 36.77 -7.94
C ALA A 17 14.47 35.86 -7.08
N VAL A 18 15.53 36.40 -6.46
CA VAL A 18 16.41 35.65 -5.54
C VAL A 18 15.74 35.42 -4.18
N GLN A 19 14.83 36.30 -3.75
CA GLN A 19 14.09 36.13 -2.48
C GLN A 19 12.96 35.08 -2.57
N VAL A 20 12.41 34.81 -3.77
CA VAL A 20 11.38 33.75 -3.94
C VAL A 20 12.00 32.35 -4.02
N ALA A 21 13.31 32.22 -4.24
CA ALA A 21 14.01 30.93 -4.23
C ALA A 21 14.32 30.39 -2.82
N ALA A 22 14.08 31.19 -1.76
CA ALA A 22 14.41 30.83 -0.38
C ALA A 22 13.23 30.23 0.41
N CYS A 23 12.04 30.12 -0.18
CA CYS A 23 10.89 29.42 0.42
C CYS A 23 10.87 27.92 0.08
N GLY A 24 12.05 27.29 0.07
CA GLY A 24 12.16 25.83 0.12
C GLY A 24 12.05 25.37 1.57
N SER A 25 11.55 24.15 1.78
CA SER A 25 11.50 23.46 3.08
C SER A 25 12.79 23.67 3.85
N LEU A 26 12.74 23.70 5.18
CA LEU A 26 13.93 23.38 5.97
C LEU A 26 14.54 22.08 5.40
N PRO A 27 15.78 22.10 4.89
CA PRO A 27 16.36 20.93 4.25
C PRO A 27 16.48 19.81 5.27
N ARG A 28 16.05 18.61 4.89
CA ARG A 28 16.25 17.39 5.68
C ARG A 28 17.74 17.21 5.95
N ALA A 29 18.07 16.62 7.09
CA ALA A 29 19.45 16.23 7.38
C ALA A 29 19.98 15.31 6.25
N PRO A 30 21.08 15.67 5.57
CA PRO A 30 21.66 14.80 4.55
C PRO A 30 22.25 13.55 5.21
N TYR A 31 22.20 12.43 4.52
CA TYR A 31 22.79 11.16 4.95
C TYR A 31 23.34 10.38 3.75
N THR A 32 24.27 9.46 3.99
CA THR A 32 24.96 8.69 2.94
C THR A 32 24.23 7.39 2.59
N ALA A 33 24.56 6.80 1.45
CA ALA A 33 24.06 5.48 1.07
C ALA A 33 24.46 4.37 2.07
N GLU A 34 25.62 4.52 2.73
CA GLU A 34 26.08 3.61 3.78
C GLU A 34 25.24 3.77 5.06
N GLN A 35 24.94 5.00 5.47
CA GLN A 35 24.02 5.24 6.58
C GLN A 35 22.62 4.68 6.27
N ALA A 36 22.14 4.85 5.04
CA ALA A 36 20.87 4.30 4.59
C ALA A 36 20.82 2.77 4.66
N SER A 37 21.90 2.08 4.28
CA SER A 37 21.94 0.61 4.28
C SER A 37 22.00 0.01 5.70
N LEU A 38 22.51 0.77 6.68
CA LEU A 38 22.58 0.41 8.09
C LEU A 38 21.41 0.95 8.93
N ALA A 39 20.50 1.70 8.32
CA ALA A 39 19.42 2.41 9.01
C ALA A 39 18.41 1.45 9.64
N SER A 40 18.21 1.58 10.95
CA SER A 40 17.24 0.81 11.73
C SER A 40 16.26 1.73 12.47
N ILE A 41 15.16 1.15 12.95
CA ILE A 41 14.22 1.85 13.81
C ILE A 41 14.74 1.80 15.25
N PRO A 42 14.98 2.95 15.91
CA PRO A 42 15.47 2.97 17.28
C PRO A 42 14.59 2.14 18.22
N GLY A 43 15.20 1.19 18.93
CA GLY A 43 14.52 0.37 19.95
C GLY A 43 13.59 -0.72 19.42
N ILE A 44 13.46 -0.91 18.10
CA ILE A 44 12.58 -1.94 17.51
C ILE A 44 13.37 -2.79 16.49
N PRO A 45 14.19 -3.76 16.94
CA PRO A 45 14.89 -4.66 16.04
C PRO A 45 13.87 -5.46 15.19
N GLY A 46 14.15 -5.60 13.90
CA GLY A 46 13.25 -6.31 12.98
C GLY A 46 11.94 -5.57 12.66
N ALA A 47 11.83 -4.26 12.96
CA ALA A 47 10.66 -3.46 12.58
C ALA A 47 10.43 -3.43 11.06
N ARG A 48 11.49 -3.52 10.27
CA ARG A 48 11.43 -3.45 8.81
C ARG A 48 12.57 -4.19 8.12
N VAL A 49 12.35 -4.54 6.86
CA VAL A 49 13.37 -5.01 5.91
C VAL A 49 13.05 -4.46 4.52
N TYR A 50 14.03 -4.38 3.64
CA TYR A 50 13.76 -4.12 2.22
C TYR A 50 13.19 -5.37 1.53
N ALA A 51 12.31 -5.19 0.55
CA ALA A 51 11.64 -6.30 -0.14
C ALA A 51 12.55 -7.14 -1.05
N ASP A 52 13.74 -6.62 -1.36
CA ASP A 52 14.84 -7.26 -2.08
C ASP A 52 15.90 -7.86 -1.13
N ALA A 53 15.65 -7.85 0.19
CA ALA A 53 16.51 -8.53 1.15
C ALA A 53 16.56 -10.05 0.89
N SER A 54 17.58 -10.70 1.48
CA SER A 54 17.77 -12.15 1.34
C SER A 54 16.51 -12.93 1.75
N VAL A 55 16.32 -14.12 1.17
CA VAL A 55 15.20 -15.00 1.53
C VAL A 55 15.21 -15.29 3.02
N ASP A 56 16.38 -15.50 3.62
CA ASP A 56 16.52 -15.80 5.05
C ASP A 56 16.09 -14.61 5.91
N THR A 57 16.50 -13.39 5.56
CA THR A 57 16.08 -12.16 6.25
C THR A 57 14.56 -11.97 6.21
N ILE A 58 13.93 -12.23 5.07
CA ILE A 58 12.47 -12.09 4.94
C ILE A 58 11.75 -13.26 5.62
N ALA A 59 12.33 -14.46 5.56
CA ALA A 59 11.83 -15.62 6.27
C ALA A 59 11.91 -15.43 7.79
N GLU A 60 12.94 -14.79 8.32
CA GLU A 60 13.07 -14.39 9.73
C GLU A 60 11.98 -13.38 10.14
N LEU A 61 11.72 -12.38 9.30
CA LEU A 61 10.65 -11.42 9.53
C LEU A 61 9.27 -12.12 9.59
N ALA A 62 9.07 -13.12 8.74
CA ALA A 62 7.87 -13.94 8.68
C ALA A 62 7.90 -15.14 9.66
N ALA A 63 9.03 -15.41 10.31
CA ALA A 63 9.26 -16.66 11.02
C ALA A 63 8.36 -16.76 12.23
N ASN A 64 7.82 -17.96 12.45
CA ASN A 64 7.08 -18.31 13.64
C ASN A 64 7.64 -19.62 14.23
N PRO A 65 8.40 -19.54 15.34
CA PRO A 65 8.94 -20.73 16.01
C PRO A 65 7.84 -21.70 16.51
N GLN A 66 6.65 -21.18 16.83
CA GLN A 66 5.55 -21.90 17.48
C GLN A 66 4.58 -22.60 16.50
N ARG A 67 4.65 -22.33 15.18
CA ARG A 67 3.74 -22.92 14.16
C ARG A 67 4.40 -23.84 13.13
N ARG A 68 5.52 -24.50 13.45
CA ARG A 68 6.20 -25.43 12.52
C ARG A 68 5.32 -26.58 11.97
N ALA A 69 4.13 -26.84 12.54
CA ALA A 69 3.25 -27.96 12.19
C ALA A 69 1.83 -27.58 11.70
N LYS A 70 1.51 -26.31 11.44
CA LYS A 70 0.18 -25.88 10.96
C LYS A 70 0.25 -25.31 9.53
N GLY A 71 -0.87 -25.39 8.79
CA GLY A 71 -0.99 -24.83 7.45
C GLY A 71 -0.67 -23.33 7.38
N PHE A 72 -0.32 -22.86 6.19
CA PHE A 72 0.02 -21.47 5.90
C PHE A 72 -1.09 -20.81 5.09
N THR A 73 -1.64 -19.71 5.56
CA THR A 73 -2.76 -19.03 4.91
C THR A 73 -2.45 -17.56 4.86
N TYR A 74 -2.19 -17.07 3.65
CA TYR A 74 -1.69 -15.73 3.43
C TYR A 74 -2.73 -14.91 2.67
N LEU A 75 -3.07 -13.73 3.20
CA LEU A 75 -3.86 -12.72 2.52
C LEU A 75 -2.98 -11.55 2.08
N ALA A 76 -2.92 -11.32 0.77
CA ALA A 76 -2.30 -10.15 0.15
C ALA A 76 -3.37 -9.16 -0.32
N LEU A 77 -3.29 -7.92 0.17
CA LEU A 77 -4.22 -6.82 -0.14
C LEU A 77 -3.47 -5.75 -0.96
N SER A 78 -3.90 -5.51 -2.19
CA SER A 78 -3.26 -4.54 -3.07
C SER A 78 -3.61 -3.10 -2.72
N GLY A 79 -2.89 -2.16 -3.33
CA GLY A 79 -3.34 -0.78 -3.46
C GLY A 79 -4.54 -0.62 -4.41
N GLY A 80 -5.07 0.60 -4.48
CA GLY A 80 -6.28 0.91 -5.26
C GLY A 80 -7.04 2.17 -4.84
N GLY A 81 -6.54 2.95 -3.87
CA GLY A 81 -7.23 4.16 -3.40
C GLY A 81 -8.64 3.86 -2.85
N GLY A 82 -9.64 4.60 -3.31
CA GLY A 82 -11.04 4.39 -2.93
C GLY A 82 -11.62 3.05 -3.39
N ASP A 83 -11.03 2.41 -4.40
CA ASP A 83 -11.46 1.07 -4.86
C ASP A 83 -11.28 -0.01 -3.77
N GLY A 84 -10.52 0.28 -2.71
CA GLY A 84 -10.44 -0.57 -1.51
C GLY A 84 -11.79 -0.91 -0.87
N ALA A 85 -12.84 -0.15 -1.18
CA ALA A 85 -14.21 -0.47 -0.79
C ALA A 85 -14.64 -1.86 -1.28
N TYR A 86 -14.19 -2.27 -2.48
CA TYR A 86 -14.41 -3.62 -3.01
C TYR A 86 -13.78 -4.69 -2.10
N GLY A 87 -12.50 -4.54 -1.73
CA GLY A 87 -11.82 -5.50 -0.87
C GLY A 87 -12.42 -5.57 0.54
N ALA A 88 -12.83 -4.44 1.10
CA ALA A 88 -13.57 -4.39 2.36
C ALA A 88 -14.90 -5.16 2.26
N GLY A 89 -15.65 -4.96 1.17
CA GLY A 89 -16.89 -5.70 0.89
C GLY A 89 -16.63 -7.20 0.79
N ILE A 90 -15.63 -7.61 0.00
CA ILE A 90 -15.23 -9.02 -0.15
C ILE A 90 -14.94 -9.68 1.18
N LEU A 91 -14.15 -9.03 2.05
CA LEU A 91 -13.78 -9.57 3.36
C LEU A 91 -15.00 -9.77 4.25
N ASN A 92 -15.91 -8.78 4.29
CA ASN A 92 -17.13 -8.86 5.10
C ASN A 92 -18.12 -9.88 4.53
N GLY A 93 -18.21 -10.00 3.21
CA GLY A 93 -19.05 -11.00 2.54
C GLY A 93 -18.53 -12.41 2.77
N TRP A 94 -17.20 -12.59 2.71
CA TRP A 94 -16.56 -13.87 2.97
C TRP A 94 -16.67 -14.29 4.44
N THR A 95 -16.65 -13.33 5.37
CA THR A 95 -17.04 -13.59 6.76
C THR A 95 -18.49 -14.07 6.83
N ALA A 96 -19.41 -13.38 6.15
CA ALA A 96 -20.84 -13.73 6.17
C ALA A 96 -21.14 -15.11 5.54
N SER A 97 -20.31 -15.60 4.63
CA SER A 97 -20.43 -16.98 4.11
C SER A 97 -19.95 -18.06 5.09
N GLY A 98 -19.28 -17.67 6.18
CA GLY A 98 -18.70 -18.58 7.17
C GLY A 98 -17.42 -19.28 6.71
N GLN A 99 -16.87 -18.90 5.55
CA GLN A 99 -15.74 -19.61 4.92
C GLN A 99 -14.41 -18.86 5.00
N ARG A 100 -14.38 -17.65 5.57
CA ARG A 100 -13.16 -16.86 5.70
C ARG A 100 -12.22 -17.51 6.73
N PRO A 101 -11.01 -17.96 6.33
CA PRO A 101 -10.07 -18.58 7.24
C PRO A 101 -9.39 -17.54 8.13
N GLU A 102 -8.77 -18.01 9.21
CA GLU A 102 -7.79 -17.22 9.94
C GLU A 102 -6.48 -17.17 9.15
N PHE A 103 -6.01 -15.97 8.83
CA PHE A 103 -4.75 -15.78 8.11
C PHE A 103 -3.54 -15.88 9.03
N THR A 104 -2.53 -16.65 8.63
CA THR A 104 -1.22 -16.71 9.28
C THR A 104 -0.36 -15.49 8.96
N LEU A 105 -0.53 -14.95 7.76
CA LEU A 105 0.12 -13.74 7.27
C LEU A 105 -0.93 -12.86 6.60
N VAL A 106 -0.90 -11.56 6.87
CA VAL A 106 -1.63 -10.55 6.11
C VAL A 106 -0.64 -9.50 5.67
N SER A 107 -0.65 -9.11 4.39
CA SER A 107 0.13 -7.98 3.91
C SER A 107 -0.76 -6.97 3.19
N GLY A 108 -0.48 -5.68 3.39
CA GLY A 108 -1.20 -4.60 2.72
C GLY A 108 -0.28 -3.57 2.08
N VAL A 109 -0.74 -3.02 0.96
CA VAL A 109 -0.14 -1.88 0.28
C VAL A 109 -1.21 -0.81 0.07
N SER A 110 -0.93 0.46 0.36
CA SER A 110 -1.88 1.56 0.13
C SER A 110 -3.21 1.34 0.84
N THR A 111 -4.33 1.46 0.15
CA THR A 111 -5.64 1.11 0.70
C THR A 111 -5.66 -0.30 1.33
N GLY A 112 -4.92 -1.26 0.78
CA GLY A 112 -4.73 -2.58 1.37
C GLY A 112 -4.00 -2.56 2.72
N ALA A 113 -3.08 -1.62 2.95
CA ALA A 113 -2.45 -1.42 4.27
C ALA A 113 -3.44 -0.88 5.30
N LEU A 114 -4.45 -0.10 4.89
CA LEU A 114 -5.52 0.36 5.78
C LEU A 114 -6.52 -0.75 6.12
N ILE A 115 -6.73 -1.70 5.20
CA ILE A 115 -7.58 -2.88 5.41
C ILE A 115 -6.86 -3.93 6.28
N ALA A 116 -5.55 -4.09 6.10
CA ALA A 116 -4.78 -5.22 6.62
C ALA A 116 -4.87 -5.42 8.15
N PRO A 117 -4.80 -4.39 9.02
CA PRO A 117 -4.94 -4.57 10.47
C PRO A 117 -6.29 -5.20 10.86
N PHE A 118 -7.39 -4.74 10.28
CA PHE A 118 -8.72 -5.30 10.57
C PHE A 118 -8.85 -6.70 10.00
N ALA A 119 -8.33 -6.92 8.78
CA ALA A 119 -8.36 -8.24 8.17
C ALA A 119 -7.55 -9.28 8.95
N PHE A 120 -6.45 -8.83 9.55
CA PHE A 120 -5.61 -9.58 10.46
C PHE A 120 -6.29 -9.87 11.78
N LEU A 121 -6.98 -8.92 12.40
CA LEU A 121 -7.66 -9.19 13.67
C LEU A 121 -8.94 -10.03 13.51
N GLY A 122 -9.49 -10.12 12.30
CA GLY A 122 -10.57 -11.03 11.94
C GLY A 122 -11.96 -10.38 11.99
N SER A 123 -13.01 -11.22 11.96
CA SER A 123 -14.39 -10.79 11.72
C SER A 123 -14.96 -9.80 12.74
N ALA A 124 -14.45 -9.79 13.97
CA ALA A 124 -14.85 -8.80 14.98
C ALA A 124 -14.52 -7.35 14.56
N TYR A 125 -13.62 -7.16 13.59
CA TYR A 125 -13.18 -5.87 13.08
C TYR A 125 -13.78 -5.49 11.72
N ASP A 126 -14.62 -6.36 11.13
CA ASP A 126 -15.34 -6.09 9.87
C ASP A 126 -16.26 -4.83 9.93
N PRO A 127 -16.86 -4.44 11.08
CA PRO A 127 -17.58 -3.18 11.18
C PRO A 127 -16.72 -1.94 10.89
N TYR A 128 -15.43 -1.94 11.26
CA TYR A 128 -14.52 -0.83 10.95
C TYR A 128 -14.23 -0.73 9.45
N LEU A 129 -14.15 -1.87 8.75
CA LEU A 129 -14.04 -1.89 7.29
C LEU A 129 -15.28 -1.28 6.64
N THR A 130 -16.48 -1.60 7.15
CA THR A 130 -17.72 -1.00 6.67
C THR A 130 -17.69 0.51 6.88
N GLU A 131 -17.46 0.94 8.12
CA GLU A 131 -17.46 2.36 8.49
C GLU A 131 -16.46 3.16 7.65
N PHE A 132 -15.21 2.70 7.54
CA PHE A 132 -14.16 3.41 6.83
C PHE A 132 -14.52 3.65 5.35
N TYR A 133 -15.08 2.63 4.69
CA TYR A 133 -15.34 2.67 3.24
C TYR A 133 -16.76 3.13 2.86
N THR A 134 -17.72 3.21 3.80
CA THR A 134 -19.11 3.58 3.48
C THR A 134 -19.66 4.79 4.21
N SER A 135 -19.01 5.28 5.28
CA SER A 135 -19.51 6.44 6.07
C SER A 135 -19.37 7.78 5.35
N GLY A 136 -18.47 7.86 4.36
CA GLY A 136 -18.09 9.12 3.68
C GLY A 136 -16.85 9.78 4.26
N VAL A 137 -16.34 9.28 5.38
CA VAL A 137 -15.12 9.76 6.03
C VAL A 137 -13.89 9.70 5.11
N ALA A 138 -13.78 8.68 4.25
CA ALA A 138 -12.70 8.58 3.28
C ALA A 138 -12.85 9.60 2.12
N GLY A 139 -14.09 9.91 1.71
CA GLY A 139 -14.35 10.88 0.65
C GLY A 139 -13.97 12.31 1.05
N GLU A 140 -14.03 12.63 2.34
CA GLU A 140 -13.56 13.91 2.85
C GLU A 140 -12.08 14.14 2.54
N LEU A 141 -11.23 13.09 2.52
CA LEU A 141 -9.78 13.21 2.30
C LEU A 141 -9.41 14.01 1.04
N VAL A 142 -10.22 13.91 -0.02
CA VAL A 142 -9.96 14.51 -1.35
C VAL A 142 -10.93 15.65 -1.67
N ALA A 143 -11.87 15.96 -0.78
CA ALA A 143 -12.95 16.93 -1.02
C ALA A 143 -12.52 18.42 -1.02
N SER A 144 -11.24 18.75 -0.81
CA SER A 144 -10.77 20.14 -0.82
C SER A 144 -9.99 20.47 -2.10
N PRO A 145 -10.47 21.41 -2.94
CA PRO A 145 -9.83 21.77 -4.21
C PRO A 145 -8.51 22.55 -4.10
N ASN A 146 -7.89 22.67 -2.91
CA ASN A 146 -6.60 23.37 -2.74
C ASN A 146 -5.38 22.47 -3.01
N LEU A 147 -5.45 21.65 -4.06
CA LEU A 147 -4.33 20.86 -4.58
C LEU A 147 -3.13 21.72 -5.06
N ALA A 148 -3.32 23.03 -5.23
CA ALA A 148 -2.26 23.99 -5.54
C ALA A 148 -1.16 24.06 -4.45
N ASN A 149 -1.46 23.67 -3.20
CA ASN A 149 -0.49 23.67 -2.10
C ASN A 149 0.32 22.37 -1.99
N VAL A 150 -0.04 21.30 -2.72
CA VAL A 150 0.66 20.00 -2.65
C VAL A 150 1.99 20.01 -3.42
N LEU A 151 2.13 20.91 -4.41
CA LEU A 151 3.35 21.07 -5.20
C LEU A 151 4.21 22.28 -4.75
N PHE A 152 3.65 23.23 -4.01
CA PHE A 152 4.34 24.41 -3.52
C PHE A 152 3.96 24.69 -2.06
N GLY A 153 4.65 24.04 -1.12
CA GLY A 153 4.34 24.30 0.29
C GLY A 153 4.90 23.29 1.26
N SER A 154 6.21 23.12 1.31
CA SER A 154 6.85 22.60 2.51
C SER A 154 6.88 23.68 3.58
N GLY A 155 5.77 23.82 4.29
CA GLY A 155 5.62 24.71 5.43
C GLY A 155 4.64 24.11 6.40
N LEU A 156 5.16 23.54 7.50
CA LEU A 156 4.46 23.25 8.76
C LEU A 156 3.00 22.75 8.62
N PHE A 157 2.83 21.42 8.59
CA PHE A 157 1.55 20.73 8.87
C PHE A 157 0.38 20.89 7.89
N GLY A 158 0.60 20.90 6.57
CA GLY A 158 -0.50 20.78 5.58
C GLY A 158 -0.46 19.42 4.86
N ASP A 159 -1.36 18.46 5.00
CA ASP A 159 -2.66 18.43 5.66
C ASP A 159 -2.79 17.06 6.33
N GLY A 160 -2.50 16.94 7.63
CA GLY A 160 -2.48 15.68 8.40
C GLY A 160 -3.78 14.86 8.41
N ARG A 161 -4.74 15.14 7.52
CA ARG A 161 -6.06 14.52 7.36
C ARG A 161 -5.99 13.00 7.23
N LEU A 162 -5.10 12.46 6.39
CA LEU A 162 -4.92 11.02 6.27
C LEU A 162 -4.40 10.43 7.60
N ARG A 163 -3.38 11.05 8.20
CA ARG A 163 -2.81 10.63 9.50
C ARG A 163 -3.80 10.75 10.66
N ASN A 164 -4.66 11.77 10.65
CA ASN A 164 -5.71 12.02 11.64
C ASN A 164 -6.88 11.05 11.46
N LEU A 165 -7.22 10.74 10.20
CA LEU A 165 -8.18 9.69 9.90
C LEU A 165 -7.69 8.35 10.44
N ILE A 166 -6.45 7.98 10.12
CA ILE A 166 -5.82 6.75 10.62
C ILE A 166 -5.79 6.74 12.16
N ASP A 167 -5.51 7.88 12.81
CA ASP A 167 -5.51 8.00 14.28
C ASP A 167 -6.80 7.53 14.93
N ARG A 168 -7.95 7.84 14.31
CA ARG A 168 -9.28 7.47 14.84
C ARG A 168 -9.44 5.96 14.98
N TYR A 169 -8.79 5.19 14.10
CA TYR A 169 -8.91 3.74 14.07
C TYR A 169 -7.72 3.01 14.70
N VAL A 170 -6.53 3.62 14.73
CA VAL A 170 -5.32 3.05 15.37
C VAL A 170 -5.31 3.37 16.86
N THR A 171 -6.28 2.81 17.57
CA THR A 171 -6.45 2.96 19.01
C THR A 171 -5.40 2.15 19.79
N PRO A 172 -5.16 2.47 21.07
CA PRO A 172 -4.35 1.61 21.94
C PRO A 172 -4.83 0.14 21.98
N ASP A 173 -6.14 -0.08 21.91
CA ASP A 173 -6.73 -1.43 21.86
C ASP A 173 -6.41 -2.16 20.55
N LEU A 174 -6.43 -1.46 19.40
CA LEU A 174 -5.99 -2.03 18.13
C LEU A 174 -4.52 -2.47 18.21
N ILE A 175 -3.64 -1.61 18.74
CA ILE A 175 -2.22 -1.93 18.91
C ILE A 175 -2.04 -3.16 19.79
N ARG A 176 -2.73 -3.21 20.93
CA ARG A 176 -2.69 -4.36 21.85
C ARG A 176 -3.17 -5.65 21.17
N ALA A 177 -4.29 -5.60 20.47
CA ALA A 177 -4.82 -6.76 19.75
C ALA A 177 -3.85 -7.26 18.67
N VAL A 178 -3.20 -6.36 17.93
CA VAL A 178 -2.18 -6.73 16.94
C VAL A 178 -0.96 -7.39 17.61
N ALA A 179 -0.51 -6.85 18.74
CA ALA A 179 0.59 -7.44 19.50
C ALA A 179 0.24 -8.84 20.05
N GLU A 180 -0.98 -9.04 20.54
CA GLU A 180 -1.47 -10.35 21.03
C GLU A 180 -1.50 -11.40 19.90
N GLU A 181 -2.02 -11.06 18.71
CA GLU A 181 -2.01 -11.95 17.54
C GLU A 181 -0.59 -12.20 17.00
N HIS A 182 0.29 -11.19 17.09
CA HIS A 182 1.71 -11.34 16.76
C HIS A 182 2.42 -12.34 17.68
N ALA A 183 2.09 -12.31 18.99
CA ALA A 183 2.61 -13.25 19.99
C ALA A 183 2.13 -14.69 19.77
N LYS A 184 0.92 -14.89 19.19
CA LYS A 184 0.43 -16.19 18.68
C LYS A 184 1.15 -16.62 17.38
N GLY A 185 2.03 -15.75 16.88
CA GLY A 185 2.90 -15.98 15.75
C GLY A 185 2.27 -15.74 14.38
N ARG A 186 1.17 -14.98 14.33
CA ARG A 186 0.64 -14.44 13.07
C ARG A 186 1.45 -13.20 12.68
N ARG A 187 1.44 -12.84 11.40
CA ARG A 187 2.25 -11.75 10.87
C ARG A 187 1.39 -10.74 10.13
N LEU A 188 1.55 -9.46 10.46
CA LEU A 188 0.93 -8.34 9.78
C LEU A 188 2.04 -7.49 9.16
N MET A 189 2.01 -7.38 7.83
CA MET A 189 3.02 -6.68 7.06
C MET A 189 2.40 -5.51 6.30
N VAL A 190 3.08 -4.38 6.26
CA VAL A 190 2.68 -3.22 5.46
C VAL A 190 3.85 -2.81 4.58
N VAL A 191 3.59 -2.42 3.34
CA VAL A 191 4.66 -2.01 2.41
C VAL A 191 4.58 -0.53 2.08
N THR A 192 5.72 0.13 2.16
CA THR A 192 5.91 1.52 1.72
C THR A 192 7.01 1.59 0.67
N THR A 193 7.11 2.70 -0.05
CA THR A 193 8.29 3.00 -0.88
C THR A 193 9.15 4.03 -0.16
N ASN A 194 10.40 3.69 0.15
CA ASN A 194 11.40 4.68 0.55
C ASN A 194 11.90 5.36 -0.74
N LEU A 195 11.60 6.66 -0.90
CA LEU A 195 11.93 7.42 -2.11
C LEU A 195 13.43 7.74 -2.23
N ASP A 196 14.13 7.90 -1.12
CA ASP A 196 15.56 8.23 -1.13
C ASP A 196 16.38 7.07 -1.69
N SER A 197 15.98 5.83 -1.37
CA SER A 197 16.61 4.59 -1.86
C SER A 197 15.87 3.95 -3.04
N GLN A 198 14.67 4.42 -3.39
CA GLN A 198 13.78 3.87 -4.42
C GLN A 198 13.45 2.38 -4.22
N ARG A 199 13.36 1.95 -2.95
CA ARG A 199 13.14 0.55 -2.57
C ARG A 199 11.84 0.37 -1.80
N ALA A 200 11.21 -0.78 -2.03
CA ALA A 200 10.09 -1.21 -1.21
C ALA A 200 10.58 -1.64 0.18
N VAL A 201 9.93 -1.14 1.22
CA VAL A 201 10.21 -1.44 2.62
C VAL A 201 9.01 -2.17 3.20
N ILE A 202 9.25 -3.38 3.71
CA ILE A 202 8.26 -4.22 4.39
C ILE A 202 8.38 -3.95 5.89
N TRP A 203 7.29 -3.52 6.49
CA TRP A 203 7.18 -3.21 7.91
C TRP A 203 6.46 -4.33 8.65
N ASN A 204 7.05 -4.82 9.73
CA ASN A 204 6.43 -5.78 10.63
C ASN A 204 5.62 -5.05 11.69
N MET A 205 4.35 -4.85 11.38
CA MET A 205 3.41 -4.09 12.22
C MET A 205 3.17 -4.77 13.58
N GLY A 206 3.29 -6.09 13.62
CA GLY A 206 3.22 -6.85 14.88
C GLY A 206 4.42 -6.61 15.79
N ALA A 207 5.63 -6.57 15.24
CA ALA A 207 6.83 -6.23 16.00
C ALA A 207 6.80 -4.78 16.50
N ILE A 208 6.32 -3.84 15.66
CA ILE A 208 6.11 -2.45 16.08
C ILE A 208 5.11 -2.39 17.25
N ALA A 209 3.95 -3.04 17.11
CA ALA A 209 2.92 -3.06 18.15
C ALA A 209 3.39 -3.71 19.46
N ALA A 210 4.21 -4.76 19.38
CA ALA A 210 4.71 -5.51 20.54
C ALA A 210 6.00 -4.92 21.16
N SER A 211 6.57 -3.87 20.58
CA SER A 211 7.89 -3.35 20.95
C SER A 211 7.97 -2.73 22.36
N GLY A 212 6.85 -2.20 22.87
CA GLY A 212 6.82 -1.49 24.15
C GLY A 212 7.49 -0.12 24.15
N VAL A 213 8.01 0.37 23.01
CA VAL A 213 8.60 1.72 22.94
C VAL A 213 7.49 2.79 23.00
N PRO A 214 7.73 3.95 23.63
CA PRO A 214 6.68 4.96 23.82
C PRO A 214 6.02 5.46 22.54
N ASN A 215 6.76 5.49 21.42
CA ASN A 215 6.31 5.96 20.11
C ASN A 215 5.82 4.83 19.18
N ALA A 216 5.61 3.60 19.67
CA ALA A 216 5.21 2.46 18.86
C ALA A 216 3.90 2.71 18.07
N ARG A 217 2.89 3.29 18.72
CA ARG A 217 1.60 3.64 18.09
C ARG A 217 1.77 4.72 17.03
N GLU A 218 2.64 5.70 17.28
CA GLU A 218 2.93 6.76 16.33
C GLU A 218 3.59 6.18 15.08
N LEU A 219 4.65 5.38 15.24
CA LEU A 219 5.29 4.71 14.12
C LEU A 219 4.30 3.82 13.33
N PHE A 220 3.43 3.10 14.03
CA PHE A 220 2.39 2.28 13.39
C PHE A 220 1.50 3.12 12.47
N ARG A 221 1.04 4.29 12.95
CA ARG A 221 0.23 5.23 12.17
C ARG A 221 1.01 5.79 10.99
N ASP A 222 2.28 6.09 11.19
CA ASP A 222 3.13 6.75 10.19
C ASP A 222 3.43 5.80 9.03
N VAL A 223 3.64 4.52 9.33
CA VAL A 223 3.79 3.48 8.31
C VAL A 223 2.50 3.30 7.51
N LEU A 224 1.33 3.28 8.16
CA LEU A 224 0.05 3.19 7.46
C LEU A 224 -0.20 4.43 6.58
N ALA A 225 0.06 5.62 7.11
CA ALA A 225 -0.07 6.87 6.37
C ALA A 225 0.88 6.89 5.17
N ALA A 226 2.15 6.50 5.37
CA ALA A 226 3.14 6.40 4.32
C ALA A 226 2.69 5.45 3.21
N SER A 227 2.20 4.26 3.58
CA SER A 227 1.76 3.25 2.62
C SER A 227 0.60 3.75 1.76
N ALA A 228 -0.25 4.64 2.28
CA ALA A 228 -1.40 5.23 1.59
C ALA A 228 -1.16 6.65 1.03
N SER A 229 0.06 7.19 1.12
CA SER A 229 0.43 8.51 0.61
C SER A 229 0.74 8.46 -0.90
N ILE A 230 -0.30 8.46 -1.74
CA ILE A 230 -0.15 8.49 -3.20
C ILE A 230 0.55 9.79 -3.63
N PRO A 231 1.67 9.73 -4.37
CA PRO A 231 2.37 10.92 -4.86
C PRO A 231 1.42 11.87 -5.62
N ALA A 232 1.63 13.18 -5.44
CA ALA A 232 0.78 14.26 -5.97
C ALA A 232 -0.64 14.37 -5.39
N VAL A 233 -1.11 13.40 -4.59
CA VAL A 233 -2.40 13.44 -3.89
C VAL A 233 -2.22 13.72 -2.40
N PHE A 234 -1.28 13.02 -1.77
CA PHE A 234 -0.98 13.15 -0.34
C PHE A 234 0.52 13.39 -0.12
N PRO A 235 0.90 14.16 0.92
CA PRO A 235 2.30 14.40 1.23
C PRO A 235 3.00 13.09 1.68
N PRO A 236 4.32 12.96 1.45
CA PRO A 236 5.10 11.85 1.98
C PRO A 236 5.12 11.86 3.51
N GLN A 237 5.44 10.72 4.12
CA GLN A 237 5.77 10.66 5.54
C GLN A 237 7.28 10.60 5.72
N PHE A 238 7.77 11.30 6.76
CA PHE A 238 9.16 11.24 7.17
C PHE A 238 9.26 10.33 8.38
N ILE A 239 10.07 9.28 8.29
CA ILE A 239 10.24 8.31 9.37
C ILE A 239 11.65 8.45 9.93
N ASP A 240 11.74 8.70 11.23
CA ASP A 240 13.02 8.82 11.94
C ASP A 240 13.71 7.45 12.04
N VAL A 241 14.98 7.40 11.66
CA VAL A 241 15.83 6.21 11.68
C VAL A 241 17.19 6.54 12.29
N SER A 242 17.92 5.49 12.69
CA SER A 242 19.29 5.61 13.19
C SER A 242 20.26 4.63 12.52
N ALA A 243 21.47 5.10 12.25
CA ALA A 243 22.61 4.29 11.82
C ALA A 243 23.82 4.65 12.68
N GLY A 244 24.14 3.81 13.67
CA GLY A 244 25.10 4.17 14.72
C GLY A 244 24.63 5.42 15.48
N ASP A 245 25.48 6.43 15.58
CA ASP A 245 25.16 7.70 16.23
C ASP A 245 24.40 8.68 15.32
N ALA A 246 24.29 8.39 14.02
CA ALA A 246 23.58 9.24 13.08
C ALA A 246 22.06 9.04 13.21
N ARG A 247 21.32 10.13 13.32
CA ARG A 247 19.86 10.17 13.25
C ARG A 247 19.42 11.04 12.07
N PHE A 248 18.53 10.51 11.27
CA PHE A 248 18.01 11.19 10.09
C PHE A 248 16.60 10.68 9.77
N GLN A 249 15.96 11.35 8.83
CA GLN A 249 14.63 10.99 8.36
C GLN A 249 14.72 10.36 6.99
N GLU A 250 14.01 9.26 6.77
CA GLU A 250 13.76 8.69 5.45
C GLU A 250 12.41 9.18 4.91
N MET A 251 12.31 9.43 3.61
CA MET A 251 11.06 9.83 2.95
C MET A 251 10.32 8.61 2.42
N HIS A 252 9.10 8.39 2.90
CA HIS A 252 8.26 7.28 2.51
C HIS A 252 6.95 7.75 1.85
N VAL A 253 6.57 7.04 0.78
CA VAL A 253 5.30 7.21 0.07
C VAL A 253 4.64 5.85 -0.18
N ASP A 254 3.52 5.89 -0.91
CA ASP A 254 2.73 4.72 -1.25
C ASP A 254 3.59 3.55 -1.78
N GLY A 255 3.39 2.36 -1.20
CA GLY A 255 4.12 1.17 -1.60
C GLY A 255 3.87 0.76 -3.05
N SER A 256 2.74 1.16 -3.64
CA SER A 256 2.35 0.87 -5.02
C SER A 256 3.23 1.55 -6.06
N VAL A 257 4.02 2.55 -5.67
CA VAL A 257 5.08 3.11 -6.52
C VAL A 257 6.07 2.03 -6.96
N VAL A 258 6.37 1.05 -6.08
CA VAL A 258 7.29 -0.06 -6.38
C VAL A 258 6.57 -1.42 -6.46
N THR A 259 5.59 -1.67 -5.60
CA THR A 259 4.91 -2.97 -5.50
C THR A 259 3.43 -2.77 -5.13
N PRO A 260 2.51 -2.71 -6.12
CA PRO A 260 1.08 -2.50 -5.86
C PRO A 260 0.41 -3.63 -5.05
N VAL A 261 1.02 -4.81 -5.04
CA VAL A 261 0.62 -5.94 -4.22
C VAL A 261 1.87 -6.70 -3.81
N PHE A 262 2.03 -6.93 -2.51
CA PHE A 262 3.09 -7.78 -2.00
C PHE A 262 2.54 -9.20 -1.81
N THR A 263 3.23 -10.18 -2.39
CA THR A 263 2.83 -11.61 -2.35
C THR A 263 4.05 -12.51 -2.15
N LEU A 264 5.16 -12.20 -2.80
CA LEU A 264 6.38 -12.97 -2.69
C LEU A 264 7.57 -12.01 -2.67
N PRO A 265 8.60 -12.32 -1.87
CA PRO A 265 9.92 -11.70 -2.04
C PRO A 265 10.47 -11.96 -3.44
N GLN A 266 11.10 -10.96 -4.05
CA GLN A 266 11.74 -11.14 -5.37
C GLN A 266 12.86 -12.19 -5.31
N THR A 267 13.57 -12.26 -4.19
CA THR A 267 14.65 -13.22 -3.96
C THR A 267 14.15 -14.68 -3.93
N LEU A 268 12.87 -14.90 -3.66
CA LEU A 268 12.28 -16.23 -3.70
C LEU A 268 12.11 -16.75 -5.14
N LEU A 269 12.02 -15.86 -6.13
CA LEU A 269 11.97 -16.21 -7.56
C LEU A 269 13.32 -16.70 -8.08
N LEU A 270 14.41 -16.36 -7.40
CA LEU A 270 15.78 -16.77 -7.74
C LEU A 270 16.19 -18.09 -7.08
N ARG A 271 15.36 -18.63 -6.20
CA ARG A 271 15.68 -19.83 -5.44
C ARG A 271 15.40 -21.08 -6.26
N ASP A 272 16.41 -21.93 -6.38
CA ASP A 272 16.24 -23.28 -6.92
C ASP A 272 15.61 -24.23 -5.89
N GLY A 273 14.63 -25.03 -6.32
CA GLY A 273 14.03 -26.12 -5.55
C GLY A 273 12.63 -25.85 -4.99
N ARG A 274 12.00 -26.91 -4.47
CA ARG A 274 10.63 -26.85 -3.94
C ARG A 274 10.59 -26.18 -2.58
N ILE A 275 9.66 -25.25 -2.40
CA ILE A 275 9.30 -24.68 -1.10
C ILE A 275 8.57 -25.75 -0.31
N ARG A 276 9.21 -26.28 0.73
CA ARG A 276 8.59 -27.25 1.64
C ARG A 276 7.73 -26.51 2.64
N THR A 277 6.43 -26.67 2.54
CA THR A 277 5.49 -26.20 3.55
C THR A 277 5.23 -27.34 4.54
N GLY A 278 5.19 -27.02 5.84
CA GLY A 278 4.90 -28.02 6.90
C GLY A 278 3.46 -28.53 6.90
N GLY A 279 2.63 -28.07 5.95
CA GLY A 279 1.22 -28.37 5.80
C GLY A 279 0.62 -27.68 4.56
N LYS A 280 -0.72 -27.71 4.43
CA LYS A 280 -1.45 -27.03 3.34
C LYS A 280 -1.11 -25.53 3.33
N ALA A 281 -0.79 -25.00 2.16
CA ALA A 281 -0.48 -23.59 1.97
C ALA A 281 -1.43 -22.95 0.95
N GLU A 282 -1.98 -21.79 1.29
CA GLU A 282 -2.96 -21.05 0.49
C GLU A 282 -2.54 -19.57 0.43
N ILE A 283 -2.51 -19.02 -0.77
CA ILE A 283 -2.31 -17.59 -1.03
C ILE A 283 -3.63 -17.03 -1.57
N TYR A 284 -4.20 -16.09 -0.83
CA TYR A 284 -5.36 -15.30 -1.20
C TYR A 284 -4.88 -13.90 -1.59
N VAL A 285 -5.26 -13.45 -2.77
CA VAL A 285 -4.91 -12.13 -3.29
C VAL A 285 -6.18 -11.38 -3.63
N VAL A 286 -6.39 -10.27 -2.95
CA VAL A 286 -7.45 -9.30 -3.25
C VAL A 286 -6.80 -8.12 -3.93
N ILE A 287 -7.03 -8.01 -5.23
CA ILE A 287 -6.67 -6.81 -5.97
C ILE A 287 -7.83 -5.83 -5.84
N ASN A 288 -7.62 -4.74 -5.09
CA ASN A 288 -8.63 -3.72 -4.86
C ASN A 288 -9.00 -2.95 -6.13
N GLY A 289 -8.20 -3.02 -7.20
CA GLY A 289 -8.51 -2.39 -8.49
C GLY A 289 -8.80 -3.38 -9.62
N ARG A 290 -8.87 -2.84 -10.83
CA ARG A 290 -8.97 -3.61 -12.08
C ARG A 290 -7.59 -4.09 -12.55
N LEU A 291 -7.54 -5.26 -13.19
CA LEU A 291 -6.30 -5.79 -13.79
C LEU A 291 -6.20 -5.48 -15.28
N GLU A 292 -7.34 -5.42 -15.95
CA GLU A 292 -7.42 -5.21 -17.38
C GLU A 292 -7.14 -3.74 -17.75
N PRO A 293 -6.48 -3.49 -18.90
CA PRO A 293 -6.44 -2.16 -19.49
C PRO A 293 -7.87 -1.66 -19.74
N ASP A 294 -8.12 -0.40 -19.43
CA ASP A 294 -9.40 0.25 -19.70
C ASP A 294 -9.15 1.45 -20.60
N PHE A 295 -9.97 1.64 -21.63
CA PHE A 295 -9.80 2.75 -22.56
C PHE A 295 -10.46 4.02 -22.01
N GLU A 296 -9.68 5.10 -21.92
CA GLU A 296 -10.16 6.43 -21.55
C GLU A 296 -9.25 7.48 -22.20
N VAL A 297 -9.84 8.54 -22.74
CA VAL A 297 -9.08 9.68 -23.24
C VAL A 297 -8.56 10.46 -22.03
N THR A 298 -7.24 10.42 -21.81
CA THR A 298 -6.61 11.11 -20.68
C THR A 298 -6.60 12.61 -20.93
N LYS A 299 -7.04 13.38 -19.94
CA LYS A 299 -7.00 14.85 -20.03
C LYS A 299 -5.57 15.35 -20.12
N ASP A 300 -5.33 16.33 -20.99
CA ASP A 300 -4.02 16.94 -21.19
C ASP A 300 -3.68 17.94 -20.08
N ASN A 301 -3.39 17.41 -18.89
CA ASN A 301 -2.84 18.17 -17.76
C ASN A 301 -1.95 17.28 -16.91
N THR A 302 -1.00 17.89 -16.21
CA THR A 302 0.04 17.19 -15.44
C THR A 302 -0.52 16.16 -14.46
N LEU A 303 -1.53 16.53 -13.66
CA LEU A 303 -2.09 15.63 -12.64
C LEU A 303 -2.77 14.41 -13.28
N SER A 304 -3.61 14.62 -14.29
CA SER A 304 -4.28 13.52 -15.00
C SER A 304 -3.30 12.58 -15.69
N ILE A 305 -2.21 13.13 -16.25
CA ILE A 305 -1.14 12.33 -16.89
C ILE A 305 -0.40 11.49 -15.83
N VAL A 306 -0.06 12.09 -14.67
CA VAL A 306 0.62 11.38 -13.56
C VAL A 306 -0.27 10.26 -13.01
N GLU A 307 -1.54 10.53 -12.71
CA GLU A 307 -2.49 9.53 -12.20
C GLU A 307 -2.70 8.38 -13.19
N ARG A 308 -2.88 8.70 -14.48
CA ARG A 308 -3.04 7.70 -15.54
C ARG A 308 -1.78 6.85 -15.70
N SER A 309 -0.60 7.47 -15.68
CA SER A 309 0.69 6.78 -15.79
C SER A 309 0.93 5.86 -14.60
N PHE A 310 0.66 6.34 -13.39
CA PHE A 310 0.75 5.56 -12.15
C PHE A 310 -0.21 4.37 -12.16
N THR A 311 -1.47 4.57 -12.55
CA THR A 311 -2.46 3.49 -12.66
C THR A 311 -2.04 2.46 -13.72
N THR A 312 -1.54 2.91 -14.87
CA THR A 312 -1.07 2.05 -15.96
C THR A 312 0.11 1.18 -15.51
N ALA A 313 1.12 1.79 -14.90
CA ALA A 313 2.28 1.09 -14.36
C ALA A 313 1.86 0.11 -13.24
N SER A 314 0.96 0.53 -12.35
CA SER A 314 0.45 -0.30 -11.26
C SER A 314 -0.26 -1.54 -11.77
N ARG A 315 -1.15 -1.43 -12.77
CA ARG A 315 -1.83 -2.58 -13.38
C ARG A 315 -0.84 -3.54 -14.04
N ALA A 316 0.12 -3.02 -14.81
CA ALA A 316 1.15 -3.85 -15.44
C ALA A 316 1.98 -4.62 -14.39
N ARG A 317 2.38 -3.95 -13.30
CA ARG A 317 3.19 -4.56 -12.24
C ARG A 317 2.40 -5.53 -11.36
N SER A 318 1.13 -5.25 -11.07
CA SER A 318 0.22 -6.21 -10.42
C SER A 318 0.13 -7.50 -11.23
N ARG A 319 -0.09 -7.40 -12.56
CA ARG A 319 -0.15 -8.57 -13.44
C ARG A 319 1.16 -9.37 -13.43
N ALA A 320 2.31 -8.71 -13.53
CA ALA A 320 3.61 -9.39 -13.47
C ALA A 320 3.79 -10.13 -12.13
N THR A 321 3.43 -9.48 -11.02
CA THR A 321 3.51 -10.05 -9.67
C THR A 321 2.57 -11.25 -9.51
N LEU A 322 1.33 -11.14 -9.99
CA LEU A 322 0.35 -12.22 -9.96
C LEU A 322 0.81 -13.43 -10.80
N THR A 323 1.36 -13.20 -11.99
CA THR A 323 1.90 -14.27 -12.84
C THR A 323 3.04 -15.00 -12.15
N ALA A 324 3.99 -14.27 -11.55
CA ALA A 324 5.07 -14.88 -10.78
C ALA A 324 4.55 -15.66 -9.57
N THR A 325 3.54 -15.10 -8.87
CA THR A 325 2.90 -15.75 -7.72
C THR A 325 2.18 -17.03 -8.10
N TYR A 326 1.41 -16.99 -9.18
CA TYR A 326 0.73 -18.16 -9.71
C TYR A 326 1.71 -19.25 -10.12
N ALA A 327 2.78 -18.90 -10.85
CA ALA A 327 3.79 -19.86 -11.29
C ALA A 327 4.49 -20.53 -10.10
N LEU A 328 4.89 -19.73 -9.10
CA LEU A 328 5.50 -20.25 -7.88
C LEU A 328 4.53 -21.13 -7.09
N ALA A 329 3.28 -20.69 -6.92
CA ALA A 329 2.28 -21.43 -6.17
C ALA A 329 1.98 -22.78 -6.85
N HIS A 330 1.74 -22.77 -8.15
CA HIS A 330 1.48 -23.96 -8.95
C HIS A 330 2.65 -24.95 -8.92
N GLY A 331 3.89 -24.47 -9.14
CA GLY A 331 5.08 -25.32 -9.12
C GLY A 331 5.36 -25.98 -7.77
N ASN A 332 4.83 -25.41 -6.68
CA ASN A 332 5.03 -25.90 -5.31
C ASN A 332 3.80 -26.58 -4.70
N GLY A 333 2.67 -26.66 -5.41
CA GLY A 333 1.42 -27.22 -4.87
C GLY A 333 0.78 -26.34 -3.78
N ILE A 334 1.03 -25.03 -3.83
CA ILE A 334 0.40 -24.03 -2.97
C ILE A 334 -0.89 -23.56 -3.68
N GLY A 335 -1.99 -23.46 -2.93
CA GLY A 335 -3.24 -22.94 -3.47
C GLY A 335 -3.14 -21.46 -3.82
N PHE A 336 -3.67 -21.07 -4.98
CA PHE A 336 -3.71 -19.70 -5.46
C PHE A 336 -5.17 -19.27 -5.63
N ASN A 337 -5.54 -18.16 -5.01
CA ASN A 337 -6.91 -17.66 -4.96
C ASN A 337 -6.87 -16.14 -5.23
N LEU A 338 -7.47 -15.71 -6.33
CA LEU A 338 -7.45 -14.32 -6.78
C LEU A 338 -8.88 -13.79 -6.89
N THR A 339 -9.11 -12.58 -6.38
CA THR A 339 -10.29 -11.79 -6.69
C THR A 339 -9.91 -10.34 -6.98
N TYR A 340 -10.67 -9.68 -7.83
CA TYR A 340 -10.42 -8.32 -8.30
C TYR A 340 -11.72 -7.68 -8.81
N ILE A 341 -11.72 -6.35 -8.96
CA ILE A 341 -12.81 -5.61 -9.60
C ILE A 341 -12.83 -5.99 -11.08
N ASP A 342 -13.85 -6.71 -11.52
CA ASP A 342 -13.98 -7.13 -12.91
C ASP A 342 -14.54 -6.02 -13.81
N GLU A 343 -14.69 -6.32 -15.10
CA GLU A 343 -15.09 -5.33 -16.11
C GLU A 343 -16.54 -4.85 -15.91
N GLU A 344 -17.40 -5.68 -15.31
CA GLU A 344 -18.83 -5.45 -15.11
C GLU A 344 -19.12 -4.48 -13.96
N ALA A 345 -18.19 -4.37 -13.01
CA ALA A 345 -18.28 -3.43 -11.90
C ALA A 345 -18.46 -1.96 -12.39
N PRO A 346 -19.10 -1.08 -11.60
CA PRO A 346 -19.25 0.33 -11.93
C PRO A 346 -17.91 1.01 -12.27
N LYS A 347 -17.91 1.83 -13.33
CA LYS A 347 -16.78 2.68 -13.72
C LYS A 347 -17.07 4.13 -13.33
N VAL A 348 -16.13 4.75 -12.62
CA VAL A 348 -16.10 6.20 -12.43
C VAL A 348 -14.74 6.73 -12.89
N PRO A 349 -14.65 7.98 -13.36
CA PRO A 349 -13.36 8.62 -13.61
C PRO A 349 -12.50 8.61 -12.35
N ALA A 350 -11.17 8.52 -12.49
CA ALA A 350 -10.24 8.50 -11.36
C ALA A 350 -10.45 9.67 -10.37
N SER A 351 -10.80 10.85 -10.89
CA SER A 351 -11.11 12.04 -10.09
C SER A 351 -12.34 11.89 -9.17
N LYS A 352 -13.14 10.83 -9.35
CA LYS A 352 -14.28 10.45 -8.51
C LYS A 352 -14.04 9.14 -7.75
N GLY A 353 -12.81 8.63 -7.73
CA GLY A 353 -12.46 7.36 -7.08
C GLY A 353 -12.71 7.33 -5.57
N PHE A 354 -12.77 8.51 -4.92
CA PHE A 354 -13.10 8.65 -3.49
C PHE A 354 -14.55 9.14 -3.25
N ASP A 355 -15.40 9.13 -4.29
CA ASP A 355 -16.81 9.46 -4.13
C ASP A 355 -17.50 8.42 -3.23
N THR A 356 -18.27 8.90 -2.26
CA THR A 356 -18.89 8.01 -1.26
C THR A 356 -19.96 7.10 -1.88
N THR A 357 -20.69 7.58 -2.89
CA THR A 357 -21.70 6.77 -3.57
C THR A 357 -21.05 5.66 -4.37
N TYR A 358 -19.95 5.98 -5.06
CA TYR A 358 -19.14 4.99 -5.77
C TYR A 358 -18.58 3.92 -4.82
N MET A 359 -17.94 4.33 -3.73
CA MET A 359 -17.36 3.41 -2.75
C MET A 359 -18.43 2.50 -2.12
N ARG A 360 -19.62 3.03 -1.82
CA ARG A 360 -20.75 2.22 -1.34
C ARG A 360 -21.19 1.17 -2.35
N ALA A 361 -21.24 1.52 -3.64
CA ALA A 361 -21.59 0.57 -4.70
C ALA A 361 -20.55 -0.56 -4.81
N LEU A 362 -19.25 -0.21 -4.83
CA LEU A 362 -18.19 -1.22 -4.85
C LEU A 362 -18.18 -2.11 -3.60
N TYR A 363 -18.40 -1.53 -2.42
CA TYR A 363 -18.52 -2.28 -1.18
C TYR A 363 -19.67 -3.28 -1.24
N ALA A 364 -20.85 -2.84 -1.71
CA ALA A 364 -22.02 -3.72 -1.85
C ALA A 364 -21.75 -4.86 -2.84
N GLU A 365 -21.13 -4.57 -3.98
CA GLU A 365 -20.74 -5.60 -4.96
C GLU A 365 -19.77 -6.62 -4.36
N GLY A 366 -18.73 -6.15 -3.68
CA GLY A 366 -17.77 -7.01 -2.97
C GLY A 366 -18.45 -7.87 -1.89
N LEU A 367 -19.38 -7.29 -1.14
CA LEU A 367 -20.14 -7.97 -0.09
C LEU A 367 -20.98 -9.12 -0.66
N GLU A 368 -21.76 -8.86 -1.72
CA GLU A 368 -22.57 -9.91 -2.36
C GLU A 368 -21.69 -11.00 -2.98
N LYS A 369 -20.63 -10.61 -3.69
CA LYS A 369 -19.66 -11.56 -4.27
C LYS A 369 -19.01 -12.42 -3.19
N GLY A 370 -18.60 -11.82 -2.07
CA GLY A 370 -18.01 -12.52 -0.92
C GLY A 370 -18.94 -13.53 -0.27
N ARG A 371 -20.24 -13.22 -0.16
CA ARG A 371 -21.26 -14.11 0.43
C ARG A 371 -21.42 -15.44 -0.30
N THR A 372 -21.09 -15.48 -1.59
CA THR A 372 -21.16 -16.72 -2.38
C THR A 372 -20.17 -17.79 -1.89
N GLY A 373 -19.04 -17.38 -1.28
CA GLY A 373 -17.94 -18.28 -0.90
C GLY A 373 -17.15 -18.91 -2.08
N ALA A 374 -17.65 -18.80 -3.31
CA ALA A 374 -17.10 -19.46 -4.51
C ALA A 374 -16.59 -18.46 -5.57
N PHE A 375 -16.08 -17.31 -5.14
CA PHE A 375 -15.68 -16.20 -6.02
C PHE A 375 -14.18 -16.19 -6.41
N TRP A 376 -13.39 -17.11 -5.86
CA TRP A 376 -11.95 -17.18 -6.09
C TRP A 376 -11.63 -17.68 -7.49
N ARG A 377 -10.80 -16.92 -8.22
CA ARG A 377 -10.17 -17.38 -9.46
C ARG A 377 -8.86 -18.07 -9.11
N HIS A 378 -8.61 -19.23 -9.70
CA HIS A 378 -7.40 -20.01 -9.46
C HIS A 378 -6.30 -19.81 -10.52
N THR A 379 -6.49 -18.84 -11.41
CA THR A 379 -5.54 -18.47 -12.46
C THR A 379 -5.51 -16.95 -12.63
N VAL A 380 -4.44 -16.44 -13.26
CA VAL A 380 -4.32 -15.02 -13.62
C VAL A 380 -5.05 -14.80 -14.95
N PRO A 381 -5.94 -13.79 -15.07
CA PRO A 381 -6.63 -13.52 -16.33
C PRO A 381 -5.64 -13.17 -17.45
N ALA A 382 -5.87 -13.75 -18.63
CA ALA A 382 -5.15 -13.36 -19.84
C ALA A 382 -5.48 -11.90 -20.23
N ALA A 383 -4.56 -11.22 -20.91
CA ALA A 383 -4.82 -9.87 -21.42
C ALA A 383 -6.07 -9.89 -22.32
N PRO A 384 -6.92 -8.85 -22.31
CA PRO A 384 -8.09 -8.77 -23.21
C PRO A 384 -7.72 -9.01 -24.68
N THR A 385 -6.59 -8.46 -25.14
CA THR A 385 -6.07 -8.69 -26.50
C THR A 385 -5.73 -10.15 -26.78
N VAL A 386 -5.20 -10.87 -25.79
CA VAL A 386 -4.90 -12.31 -25.92
C VAL A 386 -6.19 -13.13 -25.95
N LYS A 387 -7.21 -12.76 -25.16
CA LYS A 387 -8.55 -13.38 -25.23
C LYS A 387 -9.20 -13.16 -26.60
N ALA A 388 -9.12 -11.95 -27.13
CA ALA A 388 -9.68 -11.62 -28.45
C ALA A 388 -8.98 -12.38 -29.58
N VAL A 389 -7.64 -12.49 -29.54
CA VAL A 389 -6.88 -13.28 -30.52
C VAL A 389 -7.18 -14.77 -30.36
N ALA A 390 -7.19 -15.32 -29.14
CA ALA A 390 -7.53 -16.73 -28.91
C ALA A 390 -8.96 -17.07 -29.35
N GLY A 391 -9.93 -16.17 -29.14
CA GLY A 391 -11.30 -16.33 -29.62
C GLY A 391 -11.43 -16.21 -31.14
N ALA A 392 -10.61 -15.39 -31.79
CA ALA A 392 -10.55 -15.26 -33.25
C ALA A 392 -9.84 -16.44 -33.94
N VAL A 393 -9.02 -17.20 -33.22
CA VAL A 393 -8.34 -18.41 -33.73
C VAL A 393 -9.16 -19.69 -33.46
N ALA A 394 -10.12 -19.62 -32.53
CA ALA A 394 -11.02 -20.72 -32.18
C ALA A 394 -12.34 -20.73 -32.98
N ASN A 395 -12.61 -19.68 -33.76
CA ASN A 395 -13.67 -19.59 -34.76
C ASN A 395 -13.06 -19.69 -36.16
#